data_AF-A0A659SHN5-F1
#
_entry.id   AF-A0A659SHN5-F1
#
_cell.length_a   1.000
_cell.length_b   1.000
_cell.length_c   1.000
_cell.angle_alpha   90.00
_cell.angle_beta   90.00
_cell.angle_gamma   90.00
#
_symmetry.space_group_name_H-M   'P 1'
#
loop_
_entity.id
_entity.type
_entity.pdbx_description
1 polymer ?
#
loop_
_entity_poly.entity_id
_entity_poly.type
_entity_poly.pdbx_seq_one_letter_code
_entity_poly.pdbx_strand_id
1 'polypeptide(L)' 'RGNNRDREQVLEHYLEKLASVYDSLYTAVETNSPVNLRQLVKGNSPAV' A
#
# COMPACT_ATOMS: atom_id res chain seq x y z
N ARG A 1 19.91 -16.91 -13.62
CA ARG A 1 19.45 -16.59 -12.24
C ARG A 1 19.38 -15.07 -12.16
N GLY A 2 18.26 -14.45 -12.55
CA GLY A 2 18.20 -13.00 -12.76
C GLY A 2 16.77 -12.46 -12.72
N ASN A 3 15.89 -12.93 -13.61
CA ASN A 3 14.58 -12.26 -13.79
C ASN A 3 13.52 -12.54 -12.71
N ASN A 4 13.62 -13.63 -11.94
CA ASN A 4 12.60 -13.96 -10.93
C ASN A 4 12.77 -13.12 -9.66
N ARG A 5 14.01 -12.79 -9.29
CA ARG A 5 14.30 -12.01 -8.07
C ARG A 5 13.83 -10.57 -8.19
N ASP A 6 13.85 -10.01 -9.40
CA ASP A 6 13.32 -8.66 -9.68
C ASP A 6 11.79 -8.66 -9.68
N ARG A 7 11.16 -9.72 -10.20
CA ARG A 7 9.70 -9.88 -10.15
C ARG A 7 9.17 -10.07 -8.74
N GLU A 8 9.85 -10.86 -7.91
CA GLU A 8 9.51 -11.05 -6.50
C GLU A 8 9.57 -9.73 -5.74
N GLN A 9 10.64 -8.94 -5.90
CA GLN A 9 10.75 -7.62 -5.27
C GLN A 9 9.65 -6.66 -5.72
N VAL A 10 9.30 -6.68 -7.00
CA VAL A 10 8.19 -5.86 -7.51
C VAL A 10 6.86 -6.28 -6.88
N LEU A 11 6.62 -7.58 -6.71
CA LEU A 11 5.43 -8.10 -6.03
C LEU A 11 5.39 -7.72 -4.56
N GLU A 12 6.51 -7.88 -3.84
CA GLU A 12 6.65 -7.47 -2.44
C GLU A 12 6.32 -5.98 -2.26
N HIS A 13 6.89 -5.13 -3.12
CA HIS A 13 6.60 -3.69 -3.14
C HIS A 13 5.11 -3.37 -3.34
N TYR A 14 4.43 -4.08 -4.25
CA TYR A 14 2.98 -3.89 -4.43
C TYR A 14 2.16 -4.39 -3.24
N LEU A 15 2.56 -5.50 -2.62
CA LEU A 15 1.89 -6.04 -1.44
C LEU A 15 2.03 -5.12 -0.22
N GLU A 16 3.21 -4.56 0.02
CA GLU A 16 3.44 -3.58 1.10
C GLU A 16 2.56 -2.34 0.92
N LYS A 17 2.45 -1.83 -0.32
CA LYS A 17 1.57 -0.71 -0.63
C LYS A 17 0.10 -1.01 -0.35
N LEU A 18 -0.36 -2.21 -0.66
CA LEU A 18 -1.73 -2.63 -0.37
C LEU A 18 -1.96 -2.79 1.14
N ALA A 19 -1.02 -3.41 1.85
CA ALA A 19 -1.10 -3.59 3.29
C ALA A 19 -1.33 -2.27 4.03
N SER A 20 -0.54 -1.23 3.70
CA SER A 20 -0.69 0.10 4.32
C SER A 20 -2.08 0.74 4.10
N VAL A 21 -2.69 0.48 2.95
CA VAL A 21 -4.06 0.94 2.62
C VAL A 21 -5.07 0.18 3.46
N TYR A 22 -4.94 -1.14 3.56
CA TYR A 22 -5.84 -1.97 4.36
C TYR A 22 -5.77 -1.63 5.85
N ASP A 23 -4.57 -1.45 6.42
CA ASP A 23 -4.40 -1.06 7.82
C ASP A 23 -5.08 0.28 8.13
N SER A 24 -4.91 1.25 7.23
CA SER A 24 -5.53 2.58 7.37
C SER A 24 -7.07 2.50 7.31
N LEU A 25 -7.61 1.66 6.41
CA LEU A 25 -9.06 1.46 6.30
C LEU A 25 -9.63 0.73 7.52
N TYR A 26 -8.94 -0.31 7.99
CA TYR A 26 -9.35 -1.06 9.17
C TYR A 26 -9.38 -0.16 10.41
N THR A 27 -8.34 0.64 10.62
CA THR A 27 -8.26 1.64 11.69
C THR A 27 -9.43 2.63 11.63
N ALA A 28 -9.77 3.11 10.43
CA ALA A 28 -10.86 4.06 10.26
C ALA A 28 -12.23 3.43 10.58
N VAL A 29 -12.43 2.16 10.20
CA VAL A 29 -13.64 1.40 10.57
C VAL A 29 -13.71 1.21 12.08
N GLU A 30 -12.64 0.75 12.73
CA GLU A 30 -12.62 0.52 14.18
C GLU A 30 -12.86 1.80 14.99
N THR A 31 -12.35 2.93 14.51
CA THR A 31 -12.48 4.23 15.19
C THR A 31 -13.71 5.03 14.74
N ASN A 32 -14.49 4.51 13.79
CA ASN A 32 -15.60 5.22 13.15
C ASN A 32 -15.19 6.60 12.59
N SER A 33 -13.99 6.67 12.02
CA SER A 33 -13.39 7.90 11.50
C SER A 33 -13.60 8.02 9.98
N PRO A 34 -13.82 9.24 9.46
CA PRO A 34 -13.88 9.46 8.03
C PRO A 34 -12.50 9.27 7.37
N VAL A 35 -12.47 8.62 6.21
CA VAL A 35 -11.26 8.39 5.43
C VAL A 35 -11.09 9.48 4.37
N ASN A 36 -9.92 10.14 4.36
CA ASN A 36 -9.54 11.02 3.27
C ASN A 36 -8.78 10.24 2.18
N LEU A 37 -9.46 9.93 1.08
CA LEU A 37 -8.89 9.14 -0.02
C LEU A 37 -7.64 9.78 -0.66
N ARG A 38 -7.54 11.12 -0.69
CA ARG A 38 -6.35 11.80 -1.23
C ARG A 38 -5.13 11.61 -0.34
N GLN A 39 -5.33 11.49 0.97
CA GLN A 39 -4.25 11.22 1.93
C GLN A 39 -3.90 9.73 1.96
N LEU A 40 -4.91 8.85 1.84
CA LEU A 40 -4.73 7.40 1.80
C LEU A 40 -3.79 6.94 0.67
N VAL A 41 -3.86 7.60 -0.50
CA VAL A 41 -3.03 7.23 -1.67
C VAL A 41 -1.72 8.02 -1.77
N LYS A 42 -1.50 9.04 -0.93
CA LYS A 42 -0.38 9.99 -1.06
C LYS A 42 1.00 9.40 -0.75
N GLY A 43 1.04 8.26 -0.05
CA GLY A 43 2.27 7.48 0.18
C GLY A 43 2.55 6.41 -0.89
N ASN A 44 1.62 6.19 -1.82
CA ASN A 44 1.69 5.08 -2.79
C ASN A 44 2.14 5.52 -4.19
N SER A 45 2.52 6.77 -4.40
CA SER A 45 3.12 7.24 -5.65
C SER A 45 4.35 6.39 -5.99
N PRO A 46 4.47 5.80 -7.19
CA PRO A 46 5.71 5.16 -7.59
C PRO A 46 6.81 6.23 -7.61
N ALA A 47 7.92 5.96 -6.91
CA ALA A 47 9.16 6.67 -7.20
C ALA A 47 9.47 6.38 -8.68
N VAL A 48 9.49 7.44 -9.49
CA VAL A 48 9.82 7.37 -10.92
C VAL A 48 11.31 7.15 -11.10
#